data_AF-A0A0N0IVY9-F1
#
_entry.id   AF-A0A0N0IVY9-F1
#
_cell.length_a   1.000
_cell.length_b   1.000
_cell.length_c   1.000
_cell.angle_alpha   90.00
_cell.angle_beta   90.00
_cell.angle_gamma   90.00
#
_symmetry.space_group_name_H-M   'P 1'
#
loop_
_entity.id
_entity.type
_entity.pdbx_description
1 polymer ?
#
loop_
_entity_poly.entity_id
_entity_poly.type
_entity_poly.pdbx_seq_one_letter_code
_entity_poly.pdbx_strand_id
1 'polypeptide(L)'
;MLNDASHKLIPMTDFVIEYYSNEGYADLQTLKMMKNYAGFLRQRLTLGMFVPVDPQGNVLKEPKNYAAWKSLEHNDGKRSDTAGFEEQVQYQAAERKCLFDGFKVDYNGYSKVRIIAVYDPSIELSFNKNDLLPAGFNDVESLTVFDDIYLTESALQLIGIRG
;
A
#
# COMPACT_ATOMS: atom_id res chain seq x y z
N MET A 1 -11.18 7.74 19.25
CA MET A 1 -11.39 8.09 17.83
C MET A 1 -10.02 8.42 17.29
N LEU A 2 -9.48 7.55 16.43
CA LEU A 2 -8.25 7.83 15.69
C LEU A 2 -8.66 8.84 14.61
N ASN A 3 -8.27 10.11 14.78
CA ASN A 3 -8.50 11.14 13.77
C ASN A 3 -7.74 10.76 12.49
N ASP A 4 -8.18 11.27 11.33
CA ASP A 4 -7.66 11.03 9.96
C ASP A 4 -6.13 11.01 9.78
N ALA A 5 -5.35 11.45 10.77
CA ALA A 5 -3.90 11.27 10.89
C ALA A 5 -3.43 9.80 11.06
N SER A 6 -4.32 8.82 11.28
CA SER A 6 -3.96 7.43 11.65
C SER A 6 -3.51 6.50 10.51
N HIS A 7 -3.29 7.02 9.31
CA HIS A 7 -2.86 6.22 8.15
C HIS A 7 -1.36 6.35 7.87
N LYS A 8 -0.61 7.14 8.64
CA LYS A 8 0.81 7.38 8.37
C LYS A 8 1.67 6.19 8.79
N LEU A 9 2.62 5.83 7.94
CA LEU A 9 3.70 4.92 8.27
C LEU A 9 4.66 5.60 9.26
N ILE A 10 4.86 4.97 10.42
CA ILE A 10 5.74 5.46 11.49
C ILE A 10 6.75 4.39 11.92
N PRO A 11 7.92 4.77 12.47
CA PRO A 11 8.86 3.82 13.06
C PRO A 11 8.22 2.92 14.13
N MET A 12 8.77 1.72 14.32
CA MET A 12 8.26 0.80 15.36
C MET A 12 8.27 1.44 16.76
N THR A 13 9.26 2.30 17.05
CA THR A 13 9.37 2.99 18.34
C THR A 13 8.19 3.92 18.59
N ASP A 14 7.82 4.70 17.58
CA ASP A 14 6.73 5.67 17.67
C ASP A 14 5.39 4.94 17.78
N PHE A 15 5.22 3.88 16.98
CA PHE A 15 4.07 2.99 17.08
C PHE A 15 3.89 2.41 18.48
N VAL A 16 4.97 1.92 19.11
CA VAL A 16 4.89 1.40 20.48
C VAL A 16 4.52 2.52 21.45
N ILE A 17 5.15 3.69 21.37
CA ILE A 17 4.88 4.81 22.29
C ILE A 17 3.41 5.25 22.20
N GLU A 18 2.89 5.46 21.00
CA GLU A 18 1.52 5.92 20.78
C GLU A 18 0.47 4.92 21.32
N TYR A 19 0.71 3.62 21.12
CA TYR A 19 -0.23 2.57 21.53
C TYR A 19 -0.06 2.11 22.99
N TYR A 20 1.11 2.29 23.61
CA TYR A 20 1.31 2.02 25.05
C TYR A 20 0.88 3.19 25.94
N SER A 21 0.91 4.44 25.44
CA SER A 21 0.65 5.62 26.27
C SER A 21 -0.80 5.70 26.80
N ASN A 22 -1.70 4.86 26.28
CA ASN A 22 -3.13 4.90 26.58
C ASN A 22 -3.62 3.79 27.52
N GLU A 23 -2.83 2.75 27.84
CA GLU A 23 -3.27 1.65 28.72
C GLU A 23 -2.20 1.26 29.76
N GLY A 24 -2.59 1.18 31.03
CA GLY A 24 -1.70 0.81 32.14
C GLY A 24 -1.14 -0.63 32.08
N TYR A 25 -1.57 -1.44 31.12
CA TYR A 25 -1.06 -2.75 30.75
C TYR A 25 -1.43 -3.03 29.29
N ALA A 26 -0.49 -3.48 28.45
CA ALA A 26 -0.84 -3.94 27.11
C ALA A 26 -1.58 -5.28 27.19
N ASP A 27 -2.82 -5.29 26.72
CA ASP A 27 -3.58 -6.53 26.57
C ASP A 27 -3.04 -7.40 25.41
N LEU A 28 -3.54 -8.63 25.30
CA LEU A 28 -3.11 -9.56 24.26
C LEU A 28 -3.38 -9.03 22.84
N GLN A 29 -4.41 -8.20 22.68
CA GLN A 29 -4.78 -7.60 21.40
C GLN A 29 -3.73 -6.56 20.97
N THR A 30 -3.30 -5.71 21.90
CA THR A 30 -2.25 -4.70 21.69
C THR A 30 -0.91 -5.35 21.34
N LEU A 31 -0.53 -6.41 22.07
CA LEU A 31 0.70 -7.17 21.76
C LEU A 31 0.63 -7.83 20.37
N LYS A 32 -0.53 -8.37 19.98
CA LYS A 32 -0.73 -8.95 18.65
C LYS A 32 -0.61 -7.89 17.56
N MET A 33 -1.18 -6.71 17.76
CA MET A 33 -1.10 -5.60 16.83
C MET A 33 0.36 -5.11 16.67
N MET A 34 1.10 -4.94 17.78
CA MET A 34 2.53 -4.59 17.74
C MET A 34 3.35 -5.63 16.97
N LYS A 35 3.08 -6.93 17.21
CA LYS A 35 3.72 -8.01 16.46
C LYS A 35 3.40 -7.95 14.97
N ASN A 36 2.14 -7.68 14.61
CA ASN A 36 1.72 -7.57 13.22
C ASN A 36 2.38 -6.37 12.54
N TYR A 37 2.44 -5.22 13.21
CA TYR A 37 3.09 -4.02 12.69
C TYR A 37 4.60 -4.23 12.50
N ALA A 38 5.30 -4.81 13.48
CA ALA A 38 6.70 -5.20 13.32
C ALA A 38 6.89 -6.20 12.16
N GLY A 39 5.94 -7.11 11.96
CA GLY A 39 5.94 -8.02 10.81
C GLY A 39 5.76 -7.29 9.47
N PHE A 40 4.90 -6.27 9.45
CA PHE A 40 4.65 -5.40 8.30
C PHE A 40 5.88 -4.54 7.95
N LEU A 41 6.49 -3.90 8.94
CA LEU A 41 7.72 -3.11 8.81
C LEU A 41 8.89 -3.91 8.21
N ARG A 42 8.96 -5.22 8.53
CA ARG A 42 9.99 -6.14 8.00
C ARG A 42 9.71 -6.68 6.60
N GLN A 43 8.54 -6.39 6.01
CA GLN A 43 8.25 -6.87 4.67
C GLN A 43 9.19 -6.21 3.66
N ARG A 44 9.74 -7.01 2.75
CA ARG A 44 10.54 -6.47 1.64
C ARG A 44 9.65 -5.66 0.71
N LEU A 45 10.15 -4.52 0.28
CA LEU A 45 9.43 -3.67 -0.64
C LEU A 45 9.30 -4.34 -2.01
N THR A 46 8.11 -4.25 -2.57
CA THR A 46 7.82 -4.70 -3.94
C THR A 46 6.99 -3.63 -4.64
N LEU A 47 7.10 -3.54 -5.97
CA LEU A 47 6.35 -2.56 -6.75
C LEU A 47 4.83 -2.65 -6.54
N GLY A 48 4.31 -3.88 -6.38
CA GLY A 48 2.89 -4.15 -6.17
C GLY A 48 2.32 -3.65 -4.84
N MET A 49 3.16 -3.19 -3.90
CA MET A 49 2.71 -2.52 -2.68
C MET A 49 2.28 -1.07 -2.94
N PHE A 50 2.66 -0.47 -4.07
CA PHE A 50 2.44 0.95 -4.34
C PHE A 50 1.52 1.18 -5.54
N VAL A 51 1.62 0.33 -6.56
CA VAL A 51 0.83 0.45 -7.79
C VAL A 51 0.35 -0.93 -8.27
N PRO A 52 -0.79 -1.00 -8.97
CA PRO A 52 -1.31 -2.28 -9.48
C PRO A 52 -0.35 -2.92 -10.48
N VAL A 53 -0.01 -4.20 -10.25
CA VAL A 53 0.85 -5.00 -11.14
C VAL A 53 0.20 -6.34 -11.51
N ASP A 54 0.60 -6.89 -12.64
CA ASP A 54 0.24 -8.24 -13.07
C ASP A 54 1.03 -9.31 -12.26
N PRO A 55 0.73 -10.62 -12.43
CA PRO A 55 1.45 -11.69 -11.73
C PRO A 55 2.96 -11.76 -12.03
N GLN A 56 3.42 -11.13 -13.12
CA GLN A 56 4.82 -11.04 -13.52
C GLN A 56 5.50 -9.77 -12.97
N GLY A 57 4.75 -8.90 -12.28
CA GLY A 57 5.25 -7.65 -11.72
C GLY A 57 5.27 -6.47 -12.70
N ASN A 58 4.64 -6.59 -13.86
CA ASN A 58 4.48 -5.46 -14.77
C ASN A 58 3.35 -4.55 -14.30
N VAL A 59 3.57 -3.24 -14.37
CA VAL A 59 2.55 -2.23 -14.09
C VAL A 59 1.33 -2.42 -14.98
N LEU A 60 0.16 -2.56 -14.36
CA LEU A 60 -1.11 -2.51 -15.05
C LEU A 60 -1.49 -1.06 -15.33
N LYS A 61 -1.95 -0.78 -16.55
CA LYS A 61 -2.51 0.53 -16.88
C LYS A 61 -3.91 0.63 -16.31
N GLU A 62 -4.23 1.77 -15.68
CA GLU A 62 -5.59 2.03 -15.22
C GLU A 62 -6.57 1.97 -16.41
N PRO A 63 -7.62 1.13 -16.33
CA PRO A 63 -8.64 1.05 -17.37
C PRO A 63 -9.38 2.38 -17.55
N LYS A 64 -9.85 2.65 -18.77
CA LYS A 64 -10.65 3.85 -19.03
C LYS A 64 -11.91 3.84 -18.16
N ASN A 65 -12.25 4.98 -17.58
CA ASN A 65 -13.41 5.18 -16.70
C ASN A 65 -13.40 4.29 -15.46
N TYR A 66 -12.23 3.79 -15.01
CA TYR A 66 -12.13 2.91 -13.85
C TYR A 66 -12.73 3.54 -12.59
N ALA A 67 -12.39 4.79 -12.28
CA ALA A 67 -12.97 5.51 -11.14
C ALA A 67 -14.52 5.55 -11.18
N ALA A 68 -15.11 5.84 -12.35
CA ALA A 68 -16.55 5.84 -12.54
C ALA A 68 -17.14 4.43 -12.36
N TRP A 69 -16.50 3.41 -12.94
CA TRP A 69 -16.94 2.01 -12.81
C TRP A 69 -16.87 1.52 -11.35
N LYS A 70 -15.79 1.82 -10.63
CA LYS A 70 -15.57 1.44 -9.23
C LYS A 70 -16.60 2.07 -8.28
N SER A 71 -17.14 3.25 -8.62
CA SER A 71 -18.14 3.95 -7.82
C SER A 71 -19.57 3.38 -7.93
N LEU A 72 -19.81 2.48 -8.89
CA LEU A 72 -21.13 1.86 -9.07
C LEU A 72 -21.35 0.77 -8.00
N GLU A 73 -22.47 0.83 -7.29
CA GLU A 73 -22.80 -0.01 -6.12
C GLU A 73 -22.77 -1.53 -6.37
N HIS A 74 -22.79 -1.99 -7.62
CA HIS A 74 -22.80 -3.41 -7.99
C HIS A 74 -21.42 -3.96 -8.41
N ASN A 75 -20.36 -3.16 -8.37
CA ASN A 75 -19.01 -3.57 -8.76
C ASN A 75 -18.15 -3.88 -7.53
N ASP A 76 -18.53 -4.92 -6.80
CA ASP A 76 -17.80 -5.43 -5.63
C ASP A 76 -16.57 -6.29 -6.00
N GLY A 77 -16.21 -6.33 -7.29
CA GLY A 77 -15.11 -7.13 -7.83
C GLY A 77 -15.41 -8.62 -7.88
N LYS A 78 -16.66 -9.04 -7.61
CA LYS A 78 -17.12 -10.39 -7.90
C LYS A 78 -17.53 -10.47 -9.36
N ARG A 79 -17.21 -11.59 -10.00
CA ARG A 79 -17.60 -11.89 -11.40
C ARG A 79 -19.11 -11.71 -11.54
N SER A 80 -19.56 -10.59 -12.09
CA SER A 80 -20.79 -10.59 -12.85
C SER A 80 -20.45 -11.15 -14.23
N ASP A 81 -21.35 -11.93 -14.83
CA ASP A 81 -21.20 -12.56 -16.15
C ASP A 81 -21.13 -11.54 -17.32
N THR A 82 -20.56 -10.35 -17.09
CA THR A 82 -20.41 -9.30 -18.08
C THR A 82 -19.06 -9.43 -18.77
N ALA A 83 -19.04 -10.25 -19.81
CA ALA A 83 -17.99 -10.24 -20.83
C ALA A 83 -17.77 -8.78 -21.30
N GLY A 84 -16.65 -8.17 -20.87
CA GLY A 84 -16.35 -6.77 -21.17
C GLY A 84 -15.66 -5.97 -20.05
N PHE A 85 -15.65 -6.46 -18.79
CA PHE A 85 -15.02 -5.76 -17.66
C PHE A 85 -13.82 -6.49 -17.02
N GLU A 86 -13.20 -7.42 -17.74
CA GLU A 86 -12.10 -8.23 -17.21
C GLU A 86 -10.90 -7.37 -16.80
N GLU A 87 -10.57 -6.32 -17.55
CA GLU A 87 -9.47 -5.40 -17.24
C GLU A 87 -9.73 -4.65 -15.92
N GLN A 88 -10.96 -4.19 -15.67
CA GLN A 88 -11.36 -3.49 -14.44
C GLN A 88 -11.29 -4.42 -13.24
N VAL A 89 -11.75 -5.66 -13.39
CA VAL A 89 -11.69 -6.67 -12.31
C VAL A 89 -10.25 -7.03 -11.98
N GLN A 90 -9.40 -7.25 -13.01
CA GLN A 90 -7.98 -7.53 -12.81
C GLN A 90 -7.26 -6.36 -12.13
N TYR A 91 -7.51 -5.13 -12.60
CA TYR A 91 -6.92 -3.93 -12.01
C TYR A 91 -7.37 -3.74 -10.56
N GLN A 92 -8.66 -3.89 -10.24
CA GLN A 92 -9.17 -3.80 -8.88
C GLN A 92 -8.58 -4.88 -7.96
N ALA A 93 -8.42 -6.10 -8.46
CA ALA A 93 -7.81 -7.18 -7.68
C ALA A 93 -6.33 -6.90 -7.38
N ALA A 94 -5.60 -6.28 -8.31
CA ALA A 94 -4.22 -5.85 -8.11
C ALA A 94 -4.12 -4.62 -7.19
N GLU A 95 -5.02 -3.64 -7.33
CA GLU A 95 -5.12 -2.45 -6.49
C GLU A 95 -5.34 -2.79 -5.01
N ARG A 96 -6.17 -3.81 -4.71
CA ARG A 96 -6.38 -4.30 -3.33
C ARG A 96 -5.11 -4.82 -2.65
N LYS A 97 -4.07 -5.14 -3.42
CA LYS A 97 -2.75 -5.57 -2.89
C LYS A 97 -1.82 -4.39 -2.61
N CYS A 98 -2.18 -3.17 -3.04
CA CYS A 98 -1.43 -1.97 -2.70
C CYS A 98 -1.59 -1.70 -1.20
N LEU A 99 -0.46 -1.45 -0.54
CA LEU A 99 -0.35 -1.20 0.90
C LEU A 99 -0.07 0.27 1.20
N PHE A 100 0.47 1.01 0.22
CA PHE A 100 0.75 2.43 0.32
C PHE A 100 -0.20 3.23 -0.56
N ASP A 101 -0.72 4.32 -0.01
CA ASP A 101 -1.66 5.19 -0.69
C ASP A 101 -0.97 6.39 -1.34
N GLY A 102 -1.59 6.92 -2.39
CA GLY A 102 -1.17 8.14 -3.07
C GLY A 102 0.07 8.01 -3.95
N PHE A 103 0.46 6.80 -4.38
CA PHE A 103 1.54 6.61 -5.34
C PHE A 103 1.04 6.48 -6.78
N LYS A 104 1.81 7.01 -7.72
CA LYS A 104 1.58 6.83 -9.17
C LYS A 104 2.87 6.55 -9.92
N VAL A 105 2.74 5.96 -11.10
CA VAL A 105 3.88 5.77 -12.01
C VAL A 105 4.22 7.08 -12.70
N ASP A 106 5.45 7.56 -12.49
CA ASP A 106 6.01 8.73 -13.16
C ASP A 106 6.74 8.33 -14.45
N TYR A 107 7.46 7.20 -14.41
CA TYR A 107 8.19 6.70 -15.55
C TYR A 107 8.18 5.17 -15.60
N ASN A 108 7.82 4.61 -16.75
CA ASN A 108 7.80 3.16 -17.00
C ASN A 108 8.72 2.84 -18.19
N GLY A 109 10.01 2.71 -17.92
CA GLY A 109 11.04 2.51 -18.93
C GLY A 109 11.32 1.04 -19.26
N TYR A 110 12.38 0.82 -20.03
CA TYR A 110 12.83 -0.52 -20.37
C TYR A 110 13.41 -1.30 -19.17
N SER A 111 14.26 -0.65 -18.38
CA SER A 111 14.99 -1.32 -17.28
C SER A 111 14.48 -0.99 -15.87
N LYS A 112 13.65 0.05 -15.73
CA LYS A 112 13.13 0.48 -14.42
C LYS A 112 11.72 1.05 -14.49
N VAL A 113 11.01 0.93 -13.39
CA VAL A 113 9.77 1.66 -13.09
C VAL A 113 10.07 2.64 -11.97
N ARG A 114 9.63 3.89 -12.16
CA ARG A 114 9.71 4.94 -11.16
C ARG A 114 8.30 5.32 -10.74
N ILE A 115 8.10 5.39 -9.43
CA ILE A 115 6.88 5.88 -8.81
C ILE A 115 7.18 7.12 -7.99
N ILE A 116 6.19 7.99 -7.88
CA ILE A 116 6.23 9.18 -7.02
C ILE A 116 4.98 9.23 -6.17
N ALA A 117 5.10 9.82 -4.98
CA ALA A 117 3.93 10.19 -4.21
C ALA A 117 3.26 11.42 -4.84
N VAL A 118 1.93 11.40 -4.94
CA VAL A 118 1.13 12.49 -5.54
C VAL A 118 1.11 13.72 -4.63
N TYR A 119 1.14 13.52 -3.32
CA TYR A 119 1.14 14.58 -2.32
C TYR A 119 2.53 15.22 -2.11
N ASP A 120 3.61 14.49 -2.41
CA ASP A 120 4.98 15.02 -2.41
C ASP A 120 5.84 14.32 -3.49
N PRO A 121 6.01 14.93 -4.67
CA PRO A 121 6.82 14.38 -5.74
C PRO A 121 8.31 14.20 -5.43
N SER A 122 8.82 14.77 -4.31
CA SER A 122 10.19 14.53 -3.86
C SER A 122 10.39 13.11 -3.31
N ILE A 123 9.30 12.46 -2.89
CA ILE A 123 9.27 11.05 -2.51
C ILE A 123 9.18 10.21 -3.80
N GLU A 124 10.35 9.82 -4.29
CA GLU A 124 10.52 9.00 -5.50
C GLU A 124 11.14 7.64 -5.15
N LEU A 125 10.53 6.55 -5.65
CA LEU A 125 11.09 5.21 -5.58
C LEU A 125 11.30 4.65 -6.98
N SER A 126 12.42 3.97 -7.20
CA SER A 126 12.75 3.32 -8.47
C SER A 126 12.96 1.83 -8.27
N PHE A 127 12.27 1.02 -9.07
CA PHE A 127 12.33 -0.44 -9.08
C PHE A 127 12.97 -0.93 -10.38
N ASN A 128 13.93 -1.83 -10.28
CA ASN A 128 14.53 -2.47 -11.45
C ASN A 128 13.57 -3.53 -12.00
N LYS A 129 13.38 -3.61 -13.32
CA LYS A 129 12.43 -4.57 -13.92
C LYS A 129 12.93 -6.02 -13.95
N ASN A 130 14.24 -6.24 -13.77
CA ASN A 130 14.84 -7.57 -13.79
C ASN A 130 14.62 -8.32 -12.48
N ASP A 131 14.73 -7.63 -11.34
CA ASP A 131 14.58 -8.22 -10.00
C ASP A 131 13.38 -7.69 -9.21
N LEU A 132 12.72 -6.63 -9.71
CA LEU A 132 11.57 -5.95 -9.09
C LEU A 132 11.87 -5.40 -7.69
N LEU A 133 13.15 -5.16 -7.39
CA LEU A 133 13.60 -4.61 -6.11
C LEU A 133 13.79 -3.10 -6.20
N PRO A 134 13.46 -2.36 -5.12
CA PRO A 134 13.74 -0.93 -5.06
C PRO A 134 15.23 -0.65 -4.90
N ALA A 135 15.66 0.46 -5.49
CA ALA A 135 17.00 1.00 -5.26
C ALA A 135 17.02 1.81 -3.95
N GLY A 136 17.91 1.46 -3.02
CA GLY A 136 18.19 2.25 -1.81
C GLY A 136 17.30 1.97 -0.60
N PHE A 137 16.22 1.21 -0.77
CA PHE A 137 15.28 0.84 0.29
C PHE A 137 15.02 -0.67 0.23
N ASN A 138 15.00 -1.33 1.38
CA ASN A 138 14.93 -2.80 1.43
C ASN A 138 13.57 -3.30 1.92
N ASP A 139 13.06 -2.65 2.97
CA ASP A 139 11.85 -3.03 3.68
C ASP A 139 10.96 -1.82 3.96
N VAL A 140 9.76 -2.08 4.45
CA VAL A 140 8.79 -1.04 4.76
C VAL A 140 9.34 -0.05 5.79
N GLU A 141 10.07 -0.52 6.80
CA GLU A 141 10.65 0.37 7.83
C GLU A 141 11.62 1.40 7.24
N SER A 142 12.38 1.04 6.20
CA SER A 142 13.28 1.98 5.54
C SER A 142 12.58 3.19 4.90
N LEU A 143 11.26 3.13 4.67
CA LEU A 143 10.47 4.25 4.18
C LEU A 143 10.11 5.28 5.27
N THR A 144 10.31 4.97 6.55
CA THR A 144 10.03 5.89 7.66
C THR A 144 10.96 7.11 7.70
N VAL A 145 11.98 7.15 6.84
CA VAL A 145 12.78 8.36 6.59
C VAL A 145 11.96 9.48 5.95
N PHE A 146 10.85 9.13 5.31
CA PHE A 146 9.90 10.09 4.75
C PHE A 146 8.82 10.41 5.79
N ASP A 147 8.61 11.69 6.05
CA ASP A 147 7.59 12.14 6.99
C ASP A 147 6.16 11.96 6.47
N ASP A 148 5.95 11.72 5.18
CA ASP A 148 4.61 11.67 4.60
C ASP A 148 4.47 10.39 3.77
N ILE A 149 4.36 9.23 4.42
CA ILE A 149 4.00 7.97 3.74
C ILE A 149 2.71 7.48 4.36
N TYR A 150 1.70 7.23 3.53
CA TYR A 150 0.38 6.83 3.98
C TYR A 150 0.06 5.39 3.57
N LEU A 151 -0.66 4.69 4.44
CA LEU A 151 -1.08 3.30 4.31
C LEU A 151 -2.52 3.24 3.79
N THR A 152 -2.81 2.27 2.94
CA THR A 152 -4.17 1.98 2.51
C THR A 152 -5.00 1.34 3.64
N GLU A 153 -6.33 1.36 3.51
CA GLU A 153 -7.21 0.64 4.44
C GLU A 153 -6.89 -0.87 4.49
N SER A 154 -6.52 -1.48 3.37
CA SER A 154 -6.14 -2.90 3.32
C SER A 154 -4.86 -3.18 4.12
N ALA A 155 -3.89 -2.26 4.11
CA ALA A 155 -2.70 -2.35 4.95
C ALA A 155 -3.06 -2.23 6.44
N LEU A 156 -3.92 -1.28 6.81
CA LEU A 156 -4.40 -1.14 8.20
C LEU A 156 -5.11 -2.40 8.70
N GLN A 157 -5.98 -3.00 7.89
CA GLN A 157 -6.65 -4.26 8.22
C GLN A 157 -5.64 -5.40 8.42
N LEU A 158 -4.57 -5.46 7.61
CA LEU A 158 -3.52 -6.47 7.72
C LEU A 158 -2.74 -6.35 9.04
N ILE A 159 -2.51 -5.14 9.53
CA ILE A 159 -1.84 -4.90 10.82
C ILE A 159 -2.79 -5.01 12.03
N GLY A 160 -4.11 -5.07 11.79
CA GLY A 160 -5.13 -5.26 12.80
C GLY A 160 -5.71 -3.95 13.36
N ILE A 161 -5.50 -2.83 12.66
CA ILE A 161 -6.13 -1.54 12.94
C ILE A 161 -7.45 -1.50 12.17
N ARG A 162 -8.55 -1.26 12.87
CA ARG A 162 -9.86 -1.04 12.23
C ARG A 162 -9.95 0.43 11.83
N GLY A 163 -10.10 0.68 10.53
CA GLY A 163 -10.57 1.97 10.00
C GLY A 163 -12.02 2.24 10.38
#